data_AF-W7YB44-F1
#
_entry.id   AF-W7YB44-F1
#
_cell.length_a   1.000
_cell.length_b   1.000
_cell.length_c   1.000
_cell.angle_alpha   90.00
_cell.angle_beta   90.00
_cell.angle_gamma   90.00
#
_symmetry.space_group_name_H-M   'P 1'
#
loop_
_entity.id
_entity.type
_entity.pdbx_description
1 polymer ?
#
loop_
_entity_poly.entity_id
_entity_poly.type
_entity_poly.pdbx_seq_one_letter_code
_entity_poly.pdbx_strand_id
1 'polypeptide(L)'
;MVKLIQSGSSLGGARPKASVLDKKGDLWITKFLSLNDDIDMGGWEMVAHVLALQCGIQMAPSMIKKFSSKNHTFLTKRFDRVGQDKRIHFASVMTLLGMQDGDNYQRSIIFPGTNKN
;
A
#
# COMPACT_ATOMS: atom_id res chain seq x y z
N MET A 1 15.19 11.39 11.73
CA MET A 1 14.10 12.21 11.18
C MET A 1 13.61 11.48 9.94
N VAL A 2 12.28 11.39 9.73
CA VAL A 2 11.71 10.80 8.49
C VAL A 2 11.52 11.94 7.50
N LYS A 3 11.93 11.76 6.24
CA LYS A 3 11.88 12.82 5.22
C LYS A 3 10.86 12.48 4.13
N LEU A 4 9.95 13.42 3.85
CA LEU A 4 8.98 13.34 2.75
C LEU A 4 9.71 13.51 1.42
N ILE A 5 9.50 12.58 0.48
CA ILE A 5 10.11 12.63 -0.86
C ILE A 5 9.10 13.05 -1.92
N GLN A 6 7.89 12.51 -1.86
CA GLN A 6 6.86 12.80 -2.85
C GLN A 6 5.47 12.59 -2.27
N SER A 7 4.63 13.62 -2.33
CA SER A 7 3.18 13.49 -2.14
C SER A 7 2.57 13.00 -3.44
N GLY A 8 2.10 11.76 -3.47
CA GLY A 8 1.37 11.21 -4.61
C GLY A 8 -0.12 11.17 -4.31
N SER A 9 -0.95 11.87 -5.05
CA SER A 9 -2.33 11.43 -5.23
C SER A 9 -2.32 10.24 -6.19
N SER A 10 -3.09 9.21 -5.87
CA SER A 10 -3.39 8.06 -6.74
C SER A 10 -2.32 6.97 -6.92
N LEU A 11 -2.64 5.82 -6.32
CA LEU A 11 -2.24 4.47 -6.70
C LEU A 11 -3.26 3.55 -6.00
N GLY A 12 -4.53 3.66 -6.40
CA GLY A 12 -5.70 3.04 -5.75
C GLY A 12 -6.10 3.68 -4.42
N GLY A 13 -7.29 4.29 -4.36
CA GLY A 13 -7.95 4.73 -3.12
C GLY A 13 -7.89 6.23 -2.82
N ALA A 14 -9.02 6.77 -2.35
CA ALA A 14 -9.28 8.18 -2.05
C ALA A 14 -8.47 8.77 -0.87
N ARG A 15 -7.64 7.96 -0.17
CA ARG A 15 -6.90 8.39 1.02
C ARG A 15 -5.49 8.89 0.68
N PRO A 16 -5.01 10.00 1.30
CA PRO A 16 -3.70 10.56 0.98
C PRO A 16 -2.54 9.62 1.32
N LYS A 17 -1.56 9.53 0.42
CA LYS A 17 -0.36 8.69 0.60
C LYS A 17 0.90 9.43 0.17
N ALA A 18 2.05 9.07 0.75
CA ALA A 18 3.33 9.60 0.31
C ALA A 18 4.47 8.59 0.47
N SER A 19 5.59 8.86 -0.21
CA SER A 19 6.84 8.13 0.01
C SER A 19 7.74 8.88 0.99
N VAL A 20 8.31 8.16 1.95
CA VAL A 20 9.23 8.72 2.95
C VAL A 20 10.49 7.87 3.13
N LEU A 21 11.61 8.51 3.43
CA LEU A 21 12.85 7.84 3.84
C LEU A 21 12.99 7.80 5.35
N ASP A 22 13.48 6.67 5.87
CA ASP A 22 13.96 6.59 7.24
C ASP A 22 15.45 6.99 7.37
N LYS A 23 16.00 6.90 8.59
CA LYS A 23 17.41 7.25 8.87
C LYS A 23 18.42 6.33 8.19
N LYS A 24 18.01 5.13 7.78
CA LYS A 24 18.85 4.13 7.11
C LYS A 24 18.79 4.26 5.58
N GLY A 25 17.94 5.16 5.06
CA GLY A 25 17.70 5.32 3.64
C GLY A 25 16.71 4.30 3.06
N ASP A 26 15.99 3.57 3.91
CA ASP A 26 14.92 2.69 3.44
C ASP A 26 13.70 3.51 3.01
N LEU A 27 13.04 3.10 1.93
CA LEU A 27 11.84 3.77 1.39
C LEU A 27 10.56 3.14 1.95
N TRP A 28 9.68 3.99 2.45
CA TRP A 28 8.40 3.64 3.07
C TRP A 28 7.25 4.34 2.34
N ILE A 29 6.07 3.74 2.39
CA ILE A 29 4.81 4.37 2.01
C ILE A 29 4.08 4.75 3.30
N THR A 30 3.74 6.03 3.42
CA THR A 30 2.90 6.55 4.49
C THR A 30 1.48 6.68 3.99
N LYS A 31 0.53 6.21 4.80
CA LYS A 31 -0.90 6.37 4.58
C LYS A 31 -1.44 7.32 5.65
N PHE A 32 -1.84 8.50 5.20
CA PHE A 32 -2.32 9.54 6.09
C PHE A 32 -3.82 9.40 6.31
N LEU A 33 -4.25 10.08 7.35
CA LEU A 33 -5.65 10.38 7.59
C LEU A 33 -6.24 11.17 6.43
N SER A 34 -7.41 10.76 5.99
CA SER A 34 -8.30 11.61 5.21
C SER A 34 -8.91 12.69 6.11
N LEU A 35 -9.27 13.83 5.54
CA LEU A 35 -10.02 14.88 6.24
C LEU A 35 -11.38 14.39 6.75
N ASN A 36 -11.94 13.35 6.10
CA ASN A 36 -13.24 12.78 6.43
C ASN A 36 -13.14 11.50 7.29
N ASP A 37 -11.96 11.16 7.81
CA ASP A 37 -11.82 9.98 8.67
C ASP A 37 -12.21 10.34 10.12
N ASP A 38 -13.38 9.87 10.56
CA ASP A 38 -13.86 10.01 11.95
C ASP A 38 -13.25 8.96 12.91
N ILE A 39 -12.63 7.93 12.35
CA ILE A 39 -12.03 6.81 13.08
C ILE A 39 -10.52 6.74 12.81
N ASP A 40 -9.78 6.12 13.73
CA ASP A 40 -8.34 5.93 13.61
C ASP A 40 -8.00 4.84 12.59
N MET A 41 -8.10 5.18 11.31
CA MET A 41 -7.82 4.27 10.20
C MET A 41 -6.38 3.73 10.22
N GLY A 42 -5.40 4.55 10.60
CA GLY A 42 -4.02 4.10 10.72
C GLY A 42 -3.83 3.04 11.82
N GLY A 43 -4.57 3.17 12.93
CA GLY A 43 -4.66 2.14 13.95
C GLY A 43 -5.27 0.83 13.41
N TRP A 44 -6.38 0.92 12.67
CA TRP A 44 -7.03 -0.24 12.06
C TRP A 44 -6.14 -0.96 11.03
N GLU A 45 -5.37 -0.22 10.24
CA GLU A 45 -4.40 -0.83 9.32
C GLU A 45 -3.31 -1.62 10.07
N MET A 46 -2.88 -1.14 11.24
CA MET A 46 -1.93 -1.88 12.08
C MET A 46 -2.55 -3.13 12.70
N VAL A 47 -3.81 -3.07 13.14
CA VAL A 47 -4.53 -4.26 13.62
C VAL A 47 -4.59 -5.32 12.52
N ALA A 48 -4.98 -4.95 11.30
CA ALA A 48 -5.03 -5.87 10.18
C ALA A 48 -3.63 -6.45 9.85
N HIS A 49 -2.58 -5.63 9.91
CA HIS A 49 -1.21 -6.08 9.74
C HIS A 49 -0.79 -7.13 10.78
N VAL A 50 -1.09 -6.91 12.06
CA VAL A 50 -0.79 -7.85 13.15
C VAL A 50 -1.56 -9.16 12.97
N LEU A 51 -2.86 -9.09 12.63
CA LEU A 51 -3.67 -10.28 12.36
C LEU A 51 -3.11 -11.09 11.19
N ALA A 52 -2.72 -10.43 10.09
CA ALA A 52 -2.12 -11.09 8.94
C ALA A 52 -0.84 -11.84 9.32
N LEU A 53 0.04 -11.24 10.14
CA LEU A 53 1.24 -11.89 10.65
C LEU A 53 0.90 -13.11 11.54
N GLN A 54 -0.11 -13.00 12.39
CA GLN A 54 -0.58 -14.12 13.23
C GLN A 54 -1.14 -15.28 12.40
N CYS A 55 -1.70 -14.99 11.22
CA CYS A 55 -2.13 -15.99 10.25
C CYS A 55 -0.99 -16.55 9.38
N GLY A 56 0.27 -16.13 9.57
CA GLY A 56 1.41 -16.56 8.76
C GLY A 56 1.50 -15.92 7.37
N ILE A 57 0.76 -14.84 7.13
CA ILE A 57 0.82 -14.09 5.87
C ILE A 57 2.11 -13.26 5.86
N GLN A 58 2.86 -13.35 4.76
CA GLN A 58 4.07 -12.54 4.56
C GLN A 58 3.68 -11.08 4.32
N MET A 59 4.04 -10.21 5.26
CA MET A 59 3.75 -8.78 5.19
C MET A 59 5.04 -7.97 5.19
N ALA A 60 5.03 -6.84 4.48
CA ALA A 60 6.14 -5.89 4.57
C ALA A 60 6.22 -5.29 5.99
N PRO A 61 7.44 -5.01 6.51
CA PRO A 61 7.61 -4.36 7.80
C PRO A 61 6.79 -3.08 7.89
N SER A 62 5.96 -2.96 8.92
CA SER A 62 5.04 -1.85 9.09
C SER A 62 5.09 -1.28 10.51
N MET A 63 4.74 -0.01 10.66
CA MET A 63 4.68 0.69 11.93
C MET A 63 3.64 1.80 11.89
N ILE A 64 3.20 2.25 13.06
CA ILE A 64 2.36 3.43 13.22
C ILE A 64 3.14 4.56 13.89
N LYS A 65 2.86 5.79 13.48
CA LYS A 65 3.37 7.00 14.13
C LYS A 65 2.27 8.03 14.27
N LYS A 66 2.28 8.77 15.37
CA LYS A 66 1.47 9.98 15.51
C LYS A 66 2.31 11.18 15.10
N PHE A 67 1.90 11.86 14.03
CA PHE A 67 2.48 13.13 13.61
C PHE A 67 1.58 14.32 13.98
N SER A 68 0.29 14.08 14.21
CA SER A 68 -0.67 15.02 14.80
C SER A 68 -1.31 14.43 16.07
N SER A 69 -2.08 15.22 16.81
CA SER A 69 -2.61 14.85 18.12
C SER A 69 -3.72 13.79 18.08
N LYS A 70 -4.47 13.66 16.97
CA LYS A 70 -5.72 12.88 16.97
C LYS A 70 -5.52 11.40 16.65
N ASN A 71 -4.97 11.06 15.49
CA ASN A 71 -4.98 9.69 14.96
C ASN A 71 -3.61 9.23 14.47
N HIS A 72 -3.45 7.92 14.26
CA HIS A 72 -2.21 7.34 13.78
C HIS A 72 -2.08 7.46 12.26
N THR A 73 -0.84 7.66 11.82
CA THR A 73 -0.41 7.45 10.43
C THR A 73 0.23 6.08 10.34
N PHE A 74 -0.21 5.27 9.37
CA PHE A 74 0.37 3.96 9.12
C PHE A 74 1.51 4.07 8.09
N LEU A 75 2.59 3.34 8.32
CA LEU A 75 3.76 3.29 7.46
C LEU A 75 4.08 1.84 7.15
N THR A 76 4.28 1.52 5.87
CA THR A 76 4.78 0.21 5.43
C THR A 76 6.04 0.39 4.60
N LYS A 77 7.06 -0.42 4.84
CA LYS A 77 8.28 -0.44 4.03
C LYS A 77 7.93 -0.91 2.62
N ARG A 78 8.54 -0.31 1.60
CA ARG A 78 8.35 -0.75 0.22
C ARG A 78 9.03 -2.09 0.00
N PHE A 79 8.26 -3.11 -0.39
CA PHE A 79 8.78 -4.42 -0.75
C PHE A 79 9.52 -4.41 -2.09
N ASP A 80 9.24 -3.44 -2.96
CA ASP A 80 9.82 -3.34 -4.30
C ASP A 80 11.17 -2.59 -4.33
N ARG A 81 11.80 -2.43 -3.16
CA ARG A 81 13.09 -1.76 -2.98
C ARG A 81 14.02 -2.61 -2.12
N VAL A 82 15.26 -2.74 -2.57
CA VAL A 82 16.34 -3.44 -1.85
C VAL A 82 17.57 -2.55 -1.84
N GLY A 83 18.04 -2.15 -0.65
CA GLY A 83 19.08 -1.14 -0.54
C GLY A 83 18.64 0.21 -1.15
N GLN A 84 19.61 1.03 -1.57
CA GLN A 84 19.33 2.39 -2.05
C GLN A 84 18.85 2.42 -3.50
N ASP A 85 19.41 1.59 -4.38
CA ASP A 85 19.20 1.74 -5.84
C ASP A 85 18.55 0.54 -6.53
N LYS A 86 18.34 -0.59 -5.86
CA LYS A 86 17.75 -1.77 -6.50
C LYS A 86 16.23 -1.74 -6.41
N ARG A 87 15.59 -1.69 -7.59
CA ARG A 87 14.14 -1.82 -7.75
C ARG A 87 13.78 -3.24 -8.20
N ILE A 88 12.81 -3.83 -7.52
CA ILE A 88 12.19 -5.08 -7.96
C ILE A 88 10.96 -4.71 -8.79
N HIS A 89 10.87 -5.27 -10.01
CA HIS A 89 9.68 -5.08 -10.84
C HIS A 89 8.51 -5.91 -10.29
N PHE A 90 7.34 -5.29 -10.21
CA PHE A 90 6.10 -5.95 -9.83
C PHE A 90 4.94 -5.33 -10.63
N ALA A 91 3.87 -6.10 -10.79
CA ALA A 91 2.62 -5.64 -11.40
C ALA A 91 1.47 -6.11 -10.51
N SER A 92 0.38 -5.33 -10.45
CA SER A 92 -0.83 -5.78 -9.77
C SER A 92 -1.51 -6.86 -10.60
N VAL A 93 -2.32 -7.70 -9.94
CA VAL A 93 -3.17 -8.68 -10.63
C VAL A 93 -4.09 -7.99 -11.64
N MET A 94 -4.60 -6.79 -11.34
CA MET A 94 -5.40 -6.00 -12.28
C MET A 94 -4.63 -5.66 -13.56
N THR A 95 -3.38 -5.19 -13.45
CA THR A 95 -2.53 -4.89 -14.61
C THR A 95 -2.28 -6.14 -15.44
N LEU A 96 -1.95 -7.27 -14.79
CA LEU A 96 -1.69 -8.54 -15.50
C LEU A 96 -2.92 -9.09 -16.21
N LEU A 97 -4.12 -8.78 -15.71
CA LEU A 97 -5.39 -9.20 -16.29
C LEU A 97 -6.01 -8.15 -17.23
N GLY A 98 -5.35 -7.01 -17.44
CA GLY A 98 -5.89 -5.92 -18.26
C GLY A 98 -7.16 -5.27 -17.72
N MET A 99 -7.40 -5.37 -16.41
CA MET A 99 -8.58 -4.82 -15.73
C MET A 99 -8.31 -3.38 -15.26
N GLN A 100 -9.37 -2.58 -15.19
CA GLN A 100 -9.34 -1.20 -14.72
C GLN A 100 -10.02 -1.04 -13.35
N ASP A 101 -9.68 0.04 -12.65
CA ASP A 101 -10.36 0.40 -11.40
C ASP A 101 -11.87 0.58 -11.66
N GLY A 102 -12.70 -0.20 -10.97
CA GLY A 102 -14.15 -0.25 -11.19
C GLY A 102 -14.63 -1.54 -11.86
N ASP A 103 -13.73 -2.30 -12.49
CA ASP A 103 -14.02 -3.67 -12.89
C ASP A 103 -14.30 -4.52 -11.64
N ASN A 104 -15.47 -5.15 -11.64
CA ASN A 104 -15.98 -5.96 -10.55
C ASN A 104 -15.95 -7.46 -10.93
N TYR A 105 -16.22 -8.33 -9.96
CA TYR A 105 -16.14 -9.80 -10.11
C TYR A 105 -17.04 -10.38 -11.23
N GLN A 106 -18.00 -9.59 -11.74
CA GLN A 106 -18.89 -9.98 -12.82
C GLN A 106 -18.20 -9.99 -14.19
N ARG A 107 -17.08 -9.27 -14.34
CA ARG A 107 -16.31 -9.26 -15.58
C ARG A 107 -15.54 -10.58 -15.72
N SER A 108 -15.96 -11.40 -16.68
CA SER A 108 -15.25 -12.63 -17.03
C SER A 108 -13.91 -12.28 -17.67
N ILE A 109 -12.82 -12.87 -17.16
CA ILE A 109 -11.50 -12.77 -17.80
C ILE A 109 -11.52 -13.75 -18.98
N ILE A 110 -11.47 -13.22 -20.19
CA ILE A 110 -11.23 -14.04 -21.39
C ILE A 110 -9.73 -13.99 -21.64
N PHE A 111 -9.03 -15.08 -21.34
CA PHE A 111 -7.63 -15.23 -21.71
C PHE A 111 -7.52 -15.39 -23.23
N PRO A 112 -6.73 -14.57 -23.94
CA PRO A 112 -6.47 -14.80 -25.35
C PRO A 112 -5.75 -16.16 -25.49
N GLY A 113 -6.44 -17.16 -26.03
CA GLY A 113 -5.92 -18.51 -26.25
C GLY A 113 -6.81 -19.65 -25.77
N THR A 114 -7.86 -19.39 -24.98
CA THR A 114 -8.88 -20.42 -24.67
C THR A 114 -9.96 -20.41 -25.74
N ASN A 115 -9.63 -20.99 -26.90
CA ASN A 115 -10.64 -21.37 -27.88
C ASN A 115 -11.54 -22.41 -27.21
N LYS A 116 -12.76 -22.02 -26.84
CA LYS A 116 -13.78 -22.97 -26.43
C LYS A 116 -14.24 -23.70 -27.69
N ASN A 117 -13.73 -24.91 -27.88
CA ASN A 117 -14.50 -25.94 -28.61
C ASN A 117 -15.78 -26.25 -27.82
#